data_AF-A0A943QQM7-F1
#
_entry.id   AF-A0A943QQM7-F1
#
_cell.length_a   1.000
_cell.length_b   1.000
_cell.length_c   1.000
_cell.angle_alpha   90.00
_cell.angle_beta   90.00
_cell.angle_gamma   90.00
#
_symmetry.space_group_name_H-M   'P 1'
#
loop_
_entity.id
_entity.type
_entity.pdbx_description
1 polymer ?
#
loop_
_entity_poly.entity_id
_entity_poly.type
_entity_poly.pdbx_seq_one_letter_code
_entity_poly.pdbx_strand_id
1 'polypeptide(L)'
;MKNINYFFQNKRANFGDVISVNRGLYRHYGIYISDNTIIHYASFGGDFGRNVCIHATSLRRFLNGSRGYEVCVFPDGFNCKETVKRALSRIGERRYNLFANNCEHFVTWCKTGVSYSKQI
;
A
#
# COMPACT_ATOMS: atom_id res chain seq x y z
N MET A 1 -1.79 -16.58 13.98
CA MET A 1 -1.51 -15.26 13.37
C MET A 1 -0.05 -15.22 12.96
N LYS A 2 0.27 -15.10 11.67
CA LYS A 2 1.66 -14.82 11.27
C LYS A 2 1.95 -13.38 11.65
N ASN A 3 2.89 -13.13 12.56
CA ASN A 3 3.46 -11.80 12.74
C ASN A 3 4.18 -11.45 11.44
N ILE A 4 3.60 -10.56 10.65
CA ILE A 4 4.22 -10.13 9.41
C ILE A 4 5.26 -9.08 9.79
N ASN A 5 6.52 -9.52 9.76
CA ASN A 5 7.65 -8.65 10.04
C ASN A 5 8.03 -7.91 8.76
N TYR A 6 7.90 -6.58 8.78
CA TYR A 6 8.55 -5.70 7.83
C TYR A 6 9.18 -4.54 8.59
N PHE A 7 10.18 -3.90 8.00
CA PHE A 7 10.85 -2.75 8.58
C PHE A 7 11.02 -1.64 7.54
N PHE A 8 11.23 -0.41 7.99
CA PHE A 8 11.32 0.76 7.12
C PHE A 8 12.77 1.04 6.71
N GLN A 9 12.98 1.41 5.44
CA GLN A 9 14.25 1.90 4.93
C GLN A 9 14.06 3.21 4.17
N ASN A 10 14.92 4.19 4.45
CA ASN A 10 15.03 5.42 3.67
C ASN A 10 15.90 5.17 2.44
N LYS A 11 15.27 4.74 1.35
CA LYS A 11 15.92 4.51 0.04
C LYS A 11 14.96 4.83 -1.10
N ARG A 12 15.49 4.95 -2.31
CA ARG A 12 14.67 5.00 -3.53
C ARG A 12 13.89 3.69 -3.68
N ALA A 13 12.59 3.81 -3.95
CA ALA A 13 11.74 2.67 -4.25
C ALA A 13 12.07 2.08 -5.63
N ASN A 14 12.00 0.77 -5.72
CA ASN A 14 12.05 0.02 -6.97
C ASN A 14 10.67 -0.55 -7.30
N PHE A 15 10.49 -0.97 -8.55
CA PHE A 15 9.27 -1.65 -8.99
C PHE A 15 8.88 -2.79 -8.03
N GLY A 16 7.63 -2.80 -7.57
CA GLY A 16 7.07 -3.79 -6.67
C GLY A 16 7.42 -3.62 -5.19
N ASP A 17 8.15 -2.56 -4.83
CA ASP A 17 8.34 -2.21 -3.43
C ASP A 17 7.03 -1.70 -2.81
N VAL A 18 6.87 -2.00 -1.52
CA VAL A 18 5.85 -1.36 -0.69
C VAL A 18 6.43 -0.06 -0.18
N ILE A 19 5.72 1.04 -0.36
CA ILE A 19 6.09 2.35 0.19
C ILE A 19 5.06 2.81 1.22
N SER A 20 5.53 3.57 2.20
CA SER A 20 4.73 4.19 3.25
C SER A 20 5.00 5.68 3.29
N VAL A 21 3.94 6.47 3.47
CA VAL A 21 4.02 7.90 3.78
C VAL A 21 3.42 8.15 5.16
N ASN A 22 4.15 8.87 6.01
CA ASN A 22 3.67 9.26 7.34
C ASN A 22 2.76 10.50 7.22
N ARG A 23 1.53 10.40 7.75
CA ARG A 23 0.50 11.45 7.80
C ARG A 23 0.36 12.07 9.20
N GLY A 24 1.31 11.81 10.10
CA GLY A 24 1.28 12.20 11.50
C GLY A 24 0.47 11.22 12.35
N LEU A 25 -0.85 11.18 12.14
CA LEU A 25 -1.76 10.34 12.93
C LEU A 25 -1.87 8.88 12.42
N TYR A 26 -1.45 8.64 11.18
CA TYR A 26 -1.46 7.33 10.55
C TYR A 26 -0.39 7.25 9.46
N ARG A 27 -0.15 6.05 8.95
CA ARG A 27 0.65 5.82 7.74
C ARG A 27 -0.25 5.37 6.60
N HIS A 28 0.05 5.86 5.41
CA HIS A 28 -0.62 5.44 4.19
C HIS A 28 0.33 4.62 3.33
N TYR A 29 -0.15 3.49 2.80
CA TYR A 29 0.67 2.49 2.13
C TYR A 29 0.28 2.32 0.66
N GLY A 30 1.26 2.04 -0.19
CA GLY A 30 1.06 1.76 -1.61
C GLY A 30 2.14 0.84 -2.19
N ILE A 31 1.84 0.26 -3.36
CA ILE A 31 2.78 -0.52 -4.16
C ILE A 31 3.37 0.39 -5.24
N TYR A 32 4.69 0.57 -5.23
CA TYR A 32 5.40 1.38 -6.19
C TYR A 32 5.57 0.63 -7.52
N ILE A 33 5.10 1.21 -8.62
CA ILE A 33 5.39 0.73 -9.98
C ILE A 33 6.40 1.65 -10.65
N SER A 34 6.16 2.95 -10.56
CA SER A 34 7.03 4.05 -11.01
C SER A 34 6.58 5.36 -10.36
N ASP A 35 7.30 6.45 -10.59
CA ASP A 35 6.90 7.78 -10.09
C ASP A 35 5.53 8.25 -10.60
N ASN A 36 5.08 7.71 -11.73
CA ASN A 36 3.77 8.02 -12.30
C ASN A 36 2.67 7.05 -11.85
N THR A 37 3.04 5.94 -11.20
CA THR A 37 2.10 4.86 -10.88
C THR A 37 2.42 4.22 -9.53
N ILE A 38 1.54 4.47 -8.57
CA ILE A 38 1.44 3.83 -7.26
C ILE A 38 0.06 3.21 -7.17
N ILE A 39 -0.03 1.93 -6.81
CA ILE A 39 -1.32 1.26 -6.54
C ILE A 39 -1.56 1.31 -5.05
N HIS A 40 -2.68 1.89 -4.63
CA HIS A 40 -3.00 2.04 -3.21
C HIS A 40 -4.50 1.89 -2.96
N TYR A 41 -4.87 1.74 -1.70
CA TYR A 41 -6.27 1.71 -1.26
C TYR A 41 -6.63 3.10 -0.70
N ALA A 42 -7.30 3.95 -1.49
CA ALA A 42 -7.62 5.32 -1.08
C ALA A 42 -8.84 5.89 -1.80
N SER A 43 -9.27 7.09 -1.42
CA SER A 43 -10.32 7.83 -2.13
C SER A 43 -9.76 8.61 -3.32
N PHE A 44 -10.60 8.86 -4.32
CA PHE A 44 -10.27 9.84 -5.36
C PHE A 44 -10.22 11.24 -4.75
N GLY A 45 -9.02 11.81 -4.62
CA GLY A 45 -8.80 13.17 -4.10
C GLY A 45 -8.07 13.26 -2.76
N GLY A 46 -7.79 12.13 -2.12
CA GLY A 46 -7.04 12.08 -0.86
C GLY A 46 -7.17 10.72 -0.19
N ASP A 47 -6.59 10.58 0.99
CA ASP A 47 -6.58 9.30 1.70
C ASP A 47 -7.99 8.92 2.23
N PHE A 48 -8.92 9.88 2.29
CA PHE A 48 -10.27 9.72 2.81
C PHE A 48 -11.36 10.20 1.83
N GLY A 49 -12.54 9.59 1.92
CA GLY A 49 -13.72 10.05 1.19
C GLY A 49 -14.79 8.96 1.07
N ARG A 50 -15.90 9.28 0.39
CA ARG A 50 -17.02 8.34 0.19
C ARG A 50 -16.73 7.27 -0.85
N ASN A 51 -15.70 7.45 -1.67
CA ASN A 51 -15.43 6.61 -2.84
C ASN A 51 -14.05 5.95 -2.76
N VAL A 52 -13.79 5.26 -1.65
CA VAL A 52 -12.51 4.56 -1.41
C VAL A 52 -12.48 3.24 -2.16
N CYS A 53 -11.46 3.05 -2.99
CA CYS A 53 -11.19 1.78 -3.67
C CYS A 53 -9.69 1.58 -3.88
N ILE A 54 -9.30 0.40 -4.34
CA ILE A 54 -7.94 0.19 -4.83
C ILE A 54 -7.82 0.83 -6.22
N HIS A 55 -6.89 1.76 -6.38
CA HIS A 55 -6.68 2.43 -7.67
C HIS A 55 -5.22 2.86 -7.85
N ALA A 56 -4.89 3.28 -9.07
CA ALA A 56 -3.59 3.86 -9.38
C ALA A 56 -3.59 5.39 -9.18
N THR A 57 -2.44 5.93 -8.78
CA THR A 57 -2.17 7.37 -8.69
C THR A 57 -0.69 7.65 -8.97
N SER A 58 -0.28 8.91 -9.09
CA SER A 58 1.16 9.26 -9.17
C SER A 58 1.80 9.36 -7.80
N LEU A 59 3.13 9.21 -7.72
CA LEU A 59 3.89 9.41 -6.49
C LEU A 59 3.65 10.80 -5.91
N ARG A 60 3.60 11.85 -6.73
CA ARG A 60 3.30 13.22 -6.27
C ARG A 60 1.97 13.29 -5.53
N ARG A 61 0.92 12.66 -6.08
CA ARG A 61 -0.40 12.62 -5.45
C ARG A 61 -0.43 11.71 -4.22
N PHE A 62 0.27 10.59 -4.26
CA PHE A 62 0.44 9.69 -3.11
C PHE A 62 1.11 10.43 -1.94
N LEU A 63 2.16 11.22 -2.21
CA LEU A 63 2.85 12.01 -1.20
C LEU A 63 1.99 13.13 -0.64
N ASN A 64 1.05 13.71 -1.39
CA ASN A 64 0.09 14.71 -0.91
C ASN A 64 0.71 15.80 0.00
N GLY A 65 1.85 16.37 -0.41
CA GLY A 65 2.58 17.40 0.35
C GLY A 65 3.57 16.88 1.40
N SER A 66 3.61 15.58 1.68
CA SER A 66 4.65 14.97 2.53
C SER A 66 6.04 15.08 1.88
N ARG A 67 7.07 15.23 2.72
CA ARG A 67 8.48 15.42 2.28
C ARG A 67 9.11 14.20 1.62
N GLY A 68 8.52 13.02 1.76
CA GLY A 68 9.04 11.78 1.20
C GLY A 68 8.25 10.56 1.64
N TYR A 69 8.79 9.39 1.30
CA TYR A 69 8.27 8.07 1.66
C TYR A 69 9.39 7.20 2.22
N GLU A 70 9.00 6.12 2.89
CA GLU A 70 9.89 5.05 3.33
C GLU A 70 9.54 3.76 2.58
N VAL A 71 10.53 2.94 2.25
CA VAL A 71 10.31 1.60 1.68
C VAL A 71 10.10 0.61 2.81
N CYS A 72 8.98 -0.13 2.77
CA CYS A 72 8.71 -1.24 3.67
C CYS A 72 9.38 -2.51 3.11
N VAL A 73 10.39 -3.01 3.81
CA VAL A 73 11.15 -4.19 3.43
C VAL A 73 10.58 -5.41 4.16
N PHE A 74 10.13 -6.38 3.38
CA PHE A 74 9.62 -7.66 3.85
C PHE A 74 10.73 -8.71 3.63
N PRO A 75 11.32 -9.28 4.70
CA PRO A 75 12.33 -10.34 4.56
C PRO A 75 11.78 -11.56 3.84
N ASP A 76 10.54 -11.93 4.20
CA ASP A 76 9.83 -13.06 3.64
C ASP A 76 8.60 -12.56 2.88
N GLY A 77 8.62 -12.70 1.56
CA GLY A 77 7.51 -12.26 0.71
C GLY A 77 7.70 -12.61 -0.75
N PHE A 78 6.64 -12.42 -1.52
CA PHE A 78 6.66 -12.55 -2.96
C PHE A 78 7.63 -11.56 -3.61
N ASN A 79 8.20 -11.97 -4.75
CA ASN A 79 9.03 -11.09 -5.57
C ASN A 79 8.21 -9.91 -6.12
N CYS A 80 8.91 -8.92 -6.69
CA CYS A 80 8.31 -7.70 -7.19
C CYS A 80 7.22 -7.95 -8.25
N LYS A 81 7.46 -8.86 -9.20
CA LYS A 81 6.50 -9.17 -10.27
C LYS A 81 5.19 -9.72 -9.73
N GLU A 82 5.28 -10.69 -8.82
CA GLU A 82 4.10 -11.28 -8.19
C GLU A 82 3.38 -10.28 -7.28
N THR A 83 4.12 -9.47 -6.52
CA THR A 83 3.55 -8.38 -5.71
C THR A 83 2.71 -7.43 -6.56
N VAL A 84 3.24 -6.99 -7.72
CA VAL A 84 2.55 -6.09 -8.64
C VAL A 84 1.35 -6.76 -9.30
N LYS A 85 1.49 -8.02 -9.76
CA LYS A 85 0.39 -8.79 -10.34
C LYS A 85 -0.80 -8.86 -9.39
N ARG A 86 -0.54 -9.12 -8.10
CA ARG A 86 -1.55 -9.17 -7.05
C ARG A 86 -2.18 -7.80 -6.78
N ALA A 87 -1.38 -6.73 -6.78
CA ALA A 87 -1.90 -5.37 -6.64
C ALA A 87 -2.87 -5.01 -7.78
N LEU A 88 -2.49 -5.33 -9.02
CA LEU A 88 -3.31 -5.10 -10.21
C LEU A 88 -4.61 -5.91 -10.18
N SER A 89 -4.58 -7.15 -9.71
CA SER A 89 -5.75 -8.04 -9.68
C SER A 89 -6.87 -7.56 -8.74
N ARG A 90 -6.60 -6.55 -7.90
CA ARG A 90 -7.57 -5.99 -6.96
C ARG A 90 -7.96 -4.53 -7.24
N ILE A 91 -7.52 -3.96 -8.36
CA ILE A 91 -7.97 -2.63 -8.78
C ILE A 91 -9.51 -2.60 -8.82
N GLY A 92 -10.08 -1.57 -8.21
CA GLY A 92 -11.52 -1.36 -8.07
C GLY A 92 -12.16 -1.98 -6.82
N GLU A 93 -11.43 -2.79 -6.04
CA GLU A 93 -11.99 -3.41 -4.82
C GLU A 93 -12.40 -2.36 -3.79
N ARG A 94 -13.58 -2.55 -3.19
CA ARG A 94 -14.22 -1.69 -2.18
C ARG A 94 -14.63 -2.51 -0.96
N ARG A 95 -13.69 -2.85 -0.07
CA ARG A 95 -13.96 -3.49 1.23
C ARG A 95 -13.91 -2.48 2.38
N TYR A 96 -14.99 -2.43 3.15
CA TYR A 96 -15.21 -1.44 4.21
C TYR A 96 -14.55 -1.89 5.53
N ASN A 97 -13.62 -1.09 6.07
CA ASN A 97 -13.08 -1.13 7.44
C ASN A 97 -12.16 0.10 7.65
N LEU A 98 -11.84 0.48 8.90
CA LEU A 98 -11.03 1.67 9.23
C LEU A 98 -9.76 1.75 8.35
N PHE A 99 -9.65 2.83 7.58
CA PHE A 99 -8.95 2.89 6.29
C PHE A 99 -7.44 2.68 6.34
N ALA A 100 -6.75 3.15 7.40
CA ALA A 100 -5.32 2.91 7.57
C ALA A 100 -5.00 1.40 7.63
N ASN A 101 -5.89 0.61 8.24
CA ASN A 101 -5.73 -0.84 8.30
C ASN A 101 -5.94 -1.47 6.92
N ASN A 102 -6.80 -0.89 6.07
CA ASN A 102 -7.08 -1.45 4.75
C ASN A 102 -5.92 -1.27 3.78
N CYS A 103 -5.27 -0.10 3.75
CA CYS A 103 -4.12 0.10 2.87
C CYS A 103 -2.92 -0.76 3.32
N GLU A 104 -2.69 -0.88 4.63
CA GLU A 104 -1.67 -1.79 5.17
C GLU A 104 -1.99 -3.26 4.87
N HIS A 105 -3.23 -3.71 5.11
CA HIS A 105 -3.66 -5.07 4.78
C HIS A 105 -3.55 -5.36 3.30
N PHE A 106 -3.91 -4.41 2.44
CA PHE A 106 -3.80 -4.57 1.00
C PHE A 106 -2.35 -4.79 0.56
N VAL A 107 -1.42 -3.91 0.96
CA VAL A 107 -0.01 -4.07 0.55
C VAL A 107 0.62 -5.32 1.15
N THR A 108 0.23 -5.66 2.38
CA THR A 108 0.68 -6.86 3.07
C THR A 108 0.18 -8.12 2.38
N TRP A 109 -1.09 -8.16 1.96
CA TRP A 109 -1.63 -9.24 1.16
C TRP A 109 -0.94 -9.35 -0.19
N CYS A 110 -0.66 -8.22 -0.86
CA CYS A 110 0.09 -8.22 -2.11
C CYS A 110 1.47 -8.86 -1.91
N LYS A 111 2.15 -8.52 -0.81
CA LYS A 111 3.51 -8.95 -0.56
C LYS A 111 3.63 -10.37 0.01
N THR A 112 2.65 -10.85 0.79
CA THR A 112 2.79 -12.09 1.56
C THR A 112 1.74 -13.15 1.29
N GLY A 113 0.63 -12.79 0.63
CA GLY A 113 -0.50 -13.72 0.46
C GLY A 113 -1.44 -13.80 1.64
N VAL A 114 -1.01 -13.31 2.81
CA VAL A 114 -1.79 -13.38 4.04
C VAL A 114 -2.89 -12.32 3.98
N SER A 115 -4.14 -12.77 3.99
CA SER A 115 -5.29 -11.89 4.22
C SER A 115 -5.54 -11.87 5.72
N TYR A 116 -5.53 -10.69 6.34
CA TYR A 116 -6.14 -10.55 7.66
C TYR A 116 -7.65 -10.72 7.50
N SER A 117 -8.14 -11.93 7.75
CA SER A 117 -9.54 -12.11 8.06
C SER A 117 -9.73 -11.60 9.47
N LYS A 118 -10.46 -10.50 9.64
CA LYS A 118 -11.22 -10.34 10.88
C LYS A 118 -12.24 -11.47 10.85
N GLN A 119 -11.90 -12.63 11.44
CA GLN A 119 -12.94 -13.50 11.96
C GLN A 119 -13.54 -12.76 13.16
N ILE A 120 -14.63 -12.04 12.91
CA ILE A 120 -15.69 -11.78 13.87
C ILE A 120 -16.98 -12.11 13.13
#